data_AF-A0AAZ1WYP2-F1
#
_entry.id   AF-A0AAZ1WYP2-F1
#
_cell.length_a   1.000
_cell.length_b   1.000
_cell.length_c   1.000
_cell.angle_alpha   90.00
_cell.angle_beta   90.00
_cell.angle_gamma   90.00
#
_symmetry.space_group_name_H-M   'P 1'
#
loop_
_entity.id
_entity.type
_entity.pdbx_description
1 polymer ?
#
loop_
_entity_poly.entity_id
_entity_poly.type
_entity_poly.pdbx_seq_one_letter_code
_entity_poly.pdbx_strand_id
1 'polypeptide(L)'
;MKSSQHNTTEWSDSVTLTVSDNKPRPVLTVSPSWLSPGASVTLNCQVEHPSAGWSFYWYKAVPDLSEKSSSYELLPDGSGTAQDSYIIHGQTHTAGYVCRAGRGDPEYHTDHSQPKFVWSADVHSAASLTVSPDRVQHFTSDSVSLTCEGNFTEWRVRKFSEDGRLSDCRRMTGSTCNIYTSKSDTGVYWCESGSGEFSSAVNITVQNDGNGPILVSPVHPVTEGASVSLSCSLRTQKILSNVFFYHNDKLIQNDPRGELKISAVSKSDEGFYKCQYSGRESAQSWMSVKGADSSSSPVWLIVGLVCGVSLIIILLLLLYRCRQS
;
A
#
# COMPACT_ATOMS: atom_id res chain seq x y z
N MET A 1 74.75 -23.89 -27.40
CA MET A 1 73.27 -23.79 -27.57
C MET A 1 72.64 -24.09 -26.22
N LYS A 2 72.05 -23.10 -25.55
CA LYS A 2 71.37 -23.28 -24.25
C LYS A 2 69.95 -23.77 -24.53
N SER A 3 69.66 -25.03 -24.21
CA SER A 3 68.32 -25.59 -24.34
C SER A 3 67.50 -25.17 -23.12
N SER A 4 66.44 -24.40 -23.35
CA SER A 4 65.45 -24.03 -22.33
C SER A 4 64.52 -25.20 -22.09
N GLN A 5 64.70 -25.91 -20.96
CA GLN A 5 63.74 -26.90 -20.49
C GLN A 5 62.51 -26.16 -19.93
N HIS A 6 61.37 -26.31 -20.58
CA HIS A 6 60.09 -25.88 -20.06
C HIS A 6 59.53 -26.99 -19.15
N ASN A 7 59.43 -26.71 -17.85
CA ASN A 7 58.71 -27.57 -16.91
C ASN A 7 57.23 -27.20 -16.94
N THR A 8 56.37 -28.17 -17.25
CA THR A 8 54.92 -28.05 -17.14
C THR A 8 54.43 -28.56 -15.79
N THR A 9 53.46 -27.87 -15.20
CA THR A 9 52.83 -28.29 -13.94
C THR A 9 51.83 -29.43 -14.17
N GLU A 10 51.50 -30.14 -13.10
CA GLU A 10 50.44 -31.16 -13.13
C GLU A 10 49.05 -30.55 -13.32
N TRP A 11 48.11 -31.38 -13.77
CA TRP A 11 46.73 -30.99 -13.97
C TRP A 11 46.04 -30.81 -12.62
N SER A 12 45.12 -29.85 -12.54
CA SER A 12 44.30 -29.66 -11.34
C SER A 12 43.23 -30.75 -11.23
N ASP A 13 42.65 -30.88 -10.04
CA ASP A 13 41.44 -31.67 -9.84
C ASP A 13 40.32 -31.21 -10.77
N SER A 14 39.54 -32.17 -11.27
CA SER A 14 38.41 -31.90 -12.15
C SER A 14 37.26 -31.26 -11.38
N VAL A 15 36.80 -30.10 -11.84
CA VAL A 15 35.58 -29.45 -11.34
C VAL A 15 34.43 -29.74 -12.30
N THR A 16 33.33 -30.26 -11.78
CA THR A 16 32.08 -30.41 -12.54
C THR A 16 31.28 -29.12 -12.49
N LEU A 17 31.00 -28.54 -13.66
CA LEU A 17 30.14 -27.36 -13.79
C LEU A 17 28.74 -27.80 -14.18
N THR A 18 27.75 -27.42 -13.37
CA THR A 18 26.32 -27.61 -13.70
C THR A 18 25.79 -26.32 -14.31
N VAL A 19 25.30 -26.40 -15.55
CA VAL A 19 24.67 -25.28 -16.25
C VAL A 19 23.17 -25.54 -16.33
N SER A 20 22.37 -24.56 -15.93
CA SER A 20 20.91 -24.58 -16.07
C SER A 20 20.50 -23.64 -17.18
N ASP A 21 19.60 -24.09 -18.06
CA ASP A 21 19.04 -23.27 -19.14
C ASP A 21 18.01 -22.26 -18.63
N ASN A 22 17.46 -22.47 -17.43
CA ASN A 22 16.44 -21.59 -16.87
C ASN A 22 17.06 -20.34 -16.26
N LYS A 23 16.55 -19.17 -16.68
CA LYS A 23 16.88 -17.91 -16.01
C LYS A 23 16.41 -17.97 -14.57
N PRO A 24 17.28 -17.65 -13.59
CA PRO A 24 16.85 -17.59 -12.20
C PRO A 24 15.82 -16.45 -12.04
N ARG A 25 14.94 -16.59 -11.05
CA ARG A 25 13.93 -15.58 -10.72
C ARG A 25 14.14 -15.10 -9.28
N PRO A 26 14.41 -13.82 -9.05
CA PRO A 26 14.57 -13.29 -7.71
C PRO A 26 13.24 -13.23 -6.95
N VAL A 27 13.33 -13.22 -5.63
CA VAL A 27 12.20 -13.07 -4.71
C VAL A 27 12.24 -11.68 -4.10
N LEU A 28 11.25 -10.86 -4.44
CA LEU A 28 11.07 -9.54 -3.86
C LEU A 28 10.28 -9.62 -2.55
N THR A 29 10.72 -8.87 -1.56
CA THR A 29 10.03 -8.62 -0.28
C THR A 29 9.92 -7.12 -0.04
N VAL A 30 8.84 -6.70 0.63
CA VAL A 30 8.55 -5.28 0.90
C VAL A 30 8.16 -5.11 2.36
N SER A 31 8.63 -4.04 3.00
CA SER A 31 8.29 -3.71 4.38
C SER A 31 8.25 -2.18 4.58
N PRO A 32 7.15 -1.63 5.13
CA PRO A 32 5.88 -2.29 5.45
C PRO A 32 5.03 -2.55 4.19
N SER A 33 4.03 -3.43 4.28
CA SER A 33 3.06 -3.66 3.20
C SER A 33 1.90 -2.66 3.19
N TRP A 34 1.61 -2.02 4.34
CA TRP A 34 0.63 -0.95 4.47
C TRP A 34 1.32 0.33 4.88
N LEU A 35 1.05 1.42 4.17
CA LEU A 35 1.66 2.71 4.42
C LEU A 35 1.03 3.36 5.66
N SER A 36 1.91 3.90 6.50
CA SER A 36 1.55 4.88 7.51
C SER A 36 2.14 6.23 7.08
N PRO A 37 1.51 7.37 7.47
CA PRO A 37 2.04 8.69 7.14
C PRO A 37 3.51 8.84 7.52
N GLY A 38 4.36 9.20 6.55
CA GLY A 38 5.80 9.40 6.76
C GLY A 38 6.66 8.14 6.81
N ALA A 39 6.08 6.94 6.62
CA ALA A 39 6.85 5.70 6.55
C ALA A 39 7.66 5.60 5.25
N SER A 40 8.91 5.14 5.34
CA SER A 40 9.69 4.70 4.19
C SER A 40 9.44 3.23 3.91
N VAL A 41 9.47 2.84 2.64
CA VAL A 41 9.34 1.45 2.22
C VAL A 41 10.72 0.89 1.94
N THR A 42 11.03 -0.26 2.52
CA THR A 42 12.23 -1.04 2.18
C THR A 42 11.85 -2.18 1.26
N LEU A 43 12.47 -2.21 0.08
CA LEU A 43 12.44 -3.32 -0.85
C LEU A 43 13.68 -4.19 -0.62
N ASN A 44 13.55 -5.50 -0.66
CA ASN A 44 14.67 -6.44 -0.56
C ASN A 44 14.54 -7.57 -1.59
N CYS A 45 15.59 -7.80 -2.37
CA CYS A 45 15.60 -8.68 -3.53
C CYS A 45 16.53 -9.87 -3.29
N GLN A 46 15.96 -11.06 -3.11
CA GLN A 46 16.74 -12.27 -2.84
C GLN A 46 16.97 -13.06 -4.13
N VAL A 47 18.22 -13.47 -4.34
CA VAL A 47 18.66 -14.28 -5.49
C VAL A 47 19.28 -15.58 -5.00
N GLU A 48 19.20 -16.60 -5.85
CA GLU A 48 19.92 -17.85 -5.59
C GLU A 48 21.43 -17.58 -5.67
N HIS A 49 22.16 -17.92 -4.61
CA HIS A 49 23.60 -17.63 -4.44
C HIS A 49 23.93 -16.12 -4.39
N PRO A 50 23.66 -15.43 -3.27
CA PRO A 50 23.90 -13.99 -3.11
C PRO A 50 25.36 -13.56 -3.31
N SER A 51 26.31 -14.45 -3.01
CA SER A 51 27.76 -14.18 -3.11
C SER A 51 28.30 -14.16 -4.54
N ALA A 52 27.46 -14.34 -5.56
CA ALA A 52 27.89 -14.42 -6.97
C ALA A 52 28.10 -13.04 -7.64
N GLY A 53 28.18 -11.95 -6.88
CA GLY A 53 28.46 -10.60 -7.39
C GLY A 53 27.32 -10.03 -8.23
N TRP A 54 26.09 -10.09 -7.71
CA TRP A 54 24.90 -9.58 -8.39
C TRP A 54 24.79 -8.06 -8.30
N SER A 55 24.35 -7.44 -9.39
CA SER A 55 23.87 -6.07 -9.48
C SER A 55 22.34 -6.08 -9.50
N PHE A 56 21.70 -5.30 -8.63
CA PHE A 56 20.25 -5.26 -8.48
C PHE A 56 19.65 -4.07 -9.21
N TYR A 57 18.46 -4.32 -9.76
CA TYR A 57 17.67 -3.37 -10.54
C TYR A 57 16.26 -3.31 -9.97
N TRP A 58 15.77 -2.10 -9.72
CA TRP A 58 14.51 -1.85 -9.02
C TRP A 58 13.53 -1.13 -9.91
N TYR A 59 12.32 -1.66 -10.01
CA TYR A 59 11.29 -1.15 -10.91
C TYR A 59 9.99 -0.88 -10.17
N LYS A 60 9.31 0.19 -10.58
CA LYS A 60 7.90 0.42 -10.30
C LYS A 60 7.07 -0.31 -11.36
N ALA A 61 6.05 -1.05 -10.91
CA ALA A 61 5.08 -1.66 -11.80
C ALA A 61 4.04 -0.62 -12.22
N VAL A 62 3.80 -0.52 -13.52
CA VAL A 62 2.77 0.34 -14.10
C VAL A 62 1.73 -0.58 -14.75
N PRO A 63 0.48 -0.56 -14.27
CA PRO A 63 -0.58 -1.39 -14.84
C PRO A 63 -0.78 -1.13 -16.33
N ASP A 64 -0.83 -2.21 -17.10
CA ASP A 64 -1.25 -2.16 -18.50
C ASP A 64 -2.53 -2.99 -18.65
N LEU A 65 -3.64 -2.28 -18.90
CA LEU A 65 -4.94 -2.92 -19.04
C LEU A 65 -5.06 -3.68 -20.37
N SER A 66 -4.33 -3.29 -21.41
CA SER A 66 -4.41 -3.86 -22.76
C SER A 66 -3.81 -5.27 -22.82
N GLU A 67 -2.62 -5.45 -22.25
CA GLU A 67 -1.91 -6.73 -22.23
C GLU A 67 -2.25 -7.62 -21.03
N LYS A 68 -3.11 -7.13 -20.11
CA LYS A 68 -3.36 -7.76 -18.80
C LYS A 68 -2.06 -8.03 -18.03
N SER A 69 -1.06 -7.18 -18.24
CA SER A 69 0.27 -7.28 -17.68
C SER A 69 0.61 -5.99 -16.92
N SER A 70 1.86 -5.86 -16.51
CA SER A 70 2.39 -4.60 -16.00
C SER A 70 3.68 -4.31 -16.75
N SER A 71 3.83 -3.08 -17.20
CA SER A 71 5.12 -2.57 -17.64
C SER A 71 5.94 -2.17 -16.41
N TYR A 72 7.25 -2.01 -16.60
CA TYR A 72 8.19 -1.77 -15.51
C TYR A 72 9.04 -0.54 -15.80
N GLU A 73 8.92 0.45 -14.94
CA GLU A 73 9.70 1.69 -15.00
C GLU A 73 10.80 1.65 -13.95
N LEU A 74 12.05 1.95 -14.36
CA LEU A 74 13.19 1.92 -13.45
C LEU A 74 13.06 3.03 -12.39
N LEU A 75 13.30 2.68 -11.12
CA LEU A 75 13.30 3.67 -10.05
C LEU A 75 14.53 4.60 -10.14
N PRO A 76 14.43 5.85 -9.65
CA PRO A 76 15.58 6.76 -9.57
C PRO A 76 16.72 6.11 -8.80
N ASP A 77 17.95 6.14 -9.33
CA ASP A 77 19.14 5.51 -8.74
C ASP A 77 19.03 3.99 -8.49
N GLY A 78 18.00 3.34 -9.05
CA GLY A 78 17.71 1.92 -8.89
C GLY A 78 18.42 1.01 -9.89
N SER A 79 19.49 1.48 -10.56
CA SER A 79 20.20 0.76 -11.60
C SER A 79 21.53 0.19 -11.12
N GLY A 80 21.70 -1.13 -11.21
CA GLY A 80 23.01 -1.77 -11.08
C GLY A 80 23.65 -1.66 -9.70
N THR A 81 22.86 -1.61 -8.62
CA THR A 81 23.39 -1.48 -7.25
C THR A 81 23.91 -2.81 -6.74
N ALA A 82 25.08 -2.85 -6.08
CA ALA A 82 25.53 -4.06 -5.40
C ALA A 82 24.68 -4.40 -4.15
N GLN A 83 23.90 -3.44 -3.65
CA GLN A 83 23.03 -3.62 -2.50
C GLN A 83 21.73 -4.31 -2.92
N ASP A 84 21.37 -5.35 -2.18
CA ASP A 84 20.15 -6.16 -2.36
C ASP A 84 18.91 -5.54 -1.71
N SER A 85 19.04 -4.35 -1.13
CA SER A 85 17.96 -3.57 -0.53
C SER A 85 17.86 -2.15 -1.11
N TYR A 86 16.65 -1.64 -1.27
CA TYR A 86 16.38 -0.28 -1.75
C TYR A 86 15.30 0.40 -0.91
N ILE A 87 15.53 1.66 -0.50
CA ILE A 87 14.60 2.41 0.36
C ILE A 87 13.90 3.49 -0.45
N ILE A 88 12.57 3.45 -0.45
CA ILE A 88 11.71 4.45 -1.08
C ILE A 88 11.20 5.40 0.01
N HIS A 89 11.48 6.68 -0.17
CA HIS A 89 11.01 7.75 0.69
C HIS A 89 9.79 8.43 0.10
N GLY A 90 8.86 8.89 0.95
CA GLY A 90 7.74 9.73 0.53
C GLY A 90 6.66 9.04 -0.29
N GLN A 91 6.56 7.71 -0.25
CA GLN A 91 5.47 6.98 -0.91
C GLN A 91 4.15 7.25 -0.17
N THR A 92 3.18 7.83 -0.87
CA THR A 92 1.85 8.20 -0.30
C THR A 92 0.68 7.42 -0.90
N HIS A 93 0.93 6.66 -1.96
CA HIS A 93 -0.09 5.97 -2.75
C HIS A 93 0.17 4.46 -2.79
N THR A 94 -0.85 3.69 -3.16
CA THR A 94 -0.65 2.29 -3.52
C THR A 94 0.34 2.19 -4.69
N ALA A 95 1.29 1.26 -4.61
CA ALA A 95 2.27 1.05 -5.67
C ALA A 95 2.71 -0.42 -5.73
N GLY A 96 3.00 -0.90 -6.94
CA GLY A 96 3.63 -2.19 -7.16
C GLY A 96 5.12 -2.03 -7.49
N TYR A 97 5.93 -2.99 -7.05
CA TYR A 97 7.38 -3.04 -7.31
C TYR A 97 7.81 -4.42 -7.78
N VAL A 98 8.90 -4.42 -8.55
CA VAL A 98 9.55 -5.62 -9.09
C VAL A 98 11.06 -5.42 -8.99
N CYS A 99 11.81 -6.49 -8.72
CA CYS A 99 13.26 -6.47 -8.81
C CYS A 99 13.78 -7.44 -9.87
N ARG A 100 15.00 -7.16 -10.35
CA ARG A 100 15.77 -7.98 -11.26
C ARG A 100 17.24 -7.93 -10.84
N ALA A 101 18.01 -8.98 -11.13
CA ALA A 101 19.44 -8.97 -10.90
C ALA A 101 20.22 -9.21 -12.22
N GLY A 102 21.44 -8.68 -12.30
CA GLY A 102 22.37 -8.83 -13.41
C GLY A 102 23.76 -9.21 -12.92
N ARG A 103 24.54 -9.94 -13.73
CA ARG A 103 25.95 -10.26 -13.45
C ARG A 103 26.73 -10.57 -14.73
N GLY A 104 28.06 -10.45 -14.69
CA GLY A 104 28.96 -10.81 -15.78
C GLY A 104 29.18 -9.69 -16.81
N ASP A 105 30.07 -9.95 -17.78
CA ASP A 105 30.38 -9.06 -18.91
C ASP A 105 30.46 -9.89 -20.21
N PRO A 106 29.48 -9.79 -21.14
CA PRO A 106 28.31 -8.91 -21.10
C PRO A 106 27.30 -9.32 -20.02
N GLU A 107 26.52 -8.34 -19.53
CA GLU A 107 25.64 -8.55 -18.39
C GLU A 107 24.51 -9.54 -18.68
N TYR A 108 24.47 -10.62 -17.92
CA TYR A 108 23.39 -11.60 -17.90
C TYR A 108 22.39 -11.23 -16.82
N HIS A 109 21.14 -11.05 -17.22
CA HIS A 109 20.07 -10.73 -16.29
C HIS A 109 19.15 -11.91 -15.98
N THR A 110 18.68 -11.94 -14.73
CA THR A 110 17.58 -12.79 -14.27
C THR A 110 16.25 -12.42 -14.92
N ASP A 111 15.25 -13.28 -14.71
CA ASP A 111 13.86 -12.86 -14.88
C ASP A 111 13.49 -11.78 -13.85
N HIS A 112 12.38 -11.07 -14.11
CA HIS A 112 11.74 -10.20 -13.13
C HIS A 112 11.12 -11.02 -11.99
N SER A 113 11.20 -10.50 -10.76
CA SER A 113 10.48 -11.07 -9.62
C SER A 113 8.96 -11.06 -9.86
N GLN A 114 8.22 -11.84 -9.06
CA GLN A 114 6.78 -11.57 -8.93
C GLN A 114 6.57 -10.17 -8.31
N PRO A 115 5.55 -9.42 -8.73
CA PRO A 115 5.29 -8.09 -8.18
C PRO A 115 4.87 -8.17 -6.71
N LYS A 116 5.32 -7.18 -5.95
CA LYS A 116 4.88 -6.94 -4.56
C LYS A 116 4.31 -5.55 -4.44
N PHE A 117 3.28 -5.42 -3.60
CA PHE A 117 2.53 -4.19 -3.47
C PHE A 117 2.70 -3.58 -2.09
N VAL A 118 2.68 -2.27 -2.07
CA VAL A 118 2.56 -1.45 -0.88
C VAL A 118 1.26 -0.69 -1.01
N TRP A 119 0.38 -0.81 -0.02
CA TRP A 119 -1.00 -0.32 -0.06
C TRP A 119 -1.16 0.96 0.76
N SER A 120 -1.99 1.88 0.26
CA SER A 120 -2.44 3.06 1.00
C SER A 120 -3.96 3.07 1.10
N ALA A 121 -4.51 3.33 2.29
CA ALA A 121 -5.94 3.56 2.47
C ALA A 121 -6.36 5.00 2.09
N ASP A 122 -5.38 5.90 1.92
CA ASP A 122 -5.64 7.31 1.61
C ASP A 122 -6.23 7.46 0.22
N VAL A 123 -7.35 8.20 0.16
CA VAL A 123 -8.06 8.51 -1.07
C VAL A 123 -7.36 9.64 -1.81
N HIS A 124 -7.10 9.44 -3.10
CA HIS A 124 -6.45 10.41 -3.97
C HIS A 124 -7.33 10.78 -5.16
N SER A 125 -7.21 12.01 -5.65
CA SER A 125 -8.10 12.55 -6.69
C SER A 125 -7.94 11.88 -8.07
N ALA A 126 -6.77 11.29 -8.34
CA ALA A 126 -6.51 10.61 -9.61
C ALA A 126 -7.24 9.26 -9.71
N ALA A 127 -7.27 8.50 -8.61
CA ALA A 127 -7.93 7.20 -8.52
C ALA A 127 -8.31 6.88 -7.06
N SER A 128 -9.55 6.46 -6.86
CA SER A 128 -10.10 6.03 -5.59
C SER A 128 -10.95 4.77 -5.74
N LEU A 129 -11.01 3.97 -4.67
CA LEU A 129 -11.88 2.81 -4.58
C LEU A 129 -12.89 3.03 -3.47
N THR A 130 -14.18 3.00 -3.79
CA THR A 130 -15.27 3.04 -2.81
C THR A 130 -15.92 1.67 -2.65
N VAL A 131 -16.43 1.38 -1.46
CA VAL A 131 -17.07 0.11 -1.12
C VAL A 131 -18.49 0.38 -0.65
N SER A 132 -19.45 -0.34 -1.24
CA SER A 132 -20.85 -0.30 -0.84
C SER A 132 -21.32 -1.70 -0.46
N PRO A 133 -21.87 -1.91 0.74
CA PRO A 133 -22.01 -0.93 1.83
C PRO A 133 -20.66 -0.50 2.46
N ASP A 134 -20.58 0.73 2.98
CA ASP A 134 -19.35 1.34 3.55
C ASP A 134 -18.93 0.67 4.87
N ARG A 135 -18.33 -0.51 4.75
CA ARG A 135 -17.68 -1.26 5.81
C ARG A 135 -16.65 -2.21 5.23
N VAL A 136 -15.65 -2.58 6.02
CA VAL A 136 -14.58 -3.50 5.58
C VAL A 136 -14.84 -4.96 5.94
N GLN A 137 -15.78 -5.23 6.87
CA GLN A 137 -16.17 -6.58 7.25
C GLN A 137 -17.55 -6.89 6.69
N HIS A 138 -17.70 -8.09 6.11
CA HIS A 138 -18.96 -8.53 5.52
C HIS A 138 -19.30 -9.94 5.96
N PHE A 139 -20.58 -10.28 5.98
CA PHE A 139 -20.99 -11.67 6.14
C PHE A 139 -20.82 -12.42 4.83
N THR A 140 -20.74 -13.75 4.91
CA THR A 140 -20.82 -14.61 3.72
C THR A 140 -22.13 -14.39 2.97
N SER A 141 -22.09 -14.31 1.65
CA SER A 141 -23.21 -14.01 0.75
C SER A 141 -23.78 -12.59 0.86
N ASP A 142 -23.03 -11.65 1.45
CA ASP A 142 -23.31 -10.23 1.29
C ASP A 142 -23.09 -9.84 -0.19
N SER A 143 -23.93 -8.94 -0.69
CA SER A 143 -23.71 -8.27 -1.96
C SER A 143 -22.87 -7.03 -1.70
N VAL A 144 -21.65 -7.02 -2.26
CA VAL A 144 -20.69 -5.92 -2.11
C VAL A 144 -20.35 -5.36 -3.48
N SER A 145 -20.38 -4.04 -3.62
CA SER A 145 -20.00 -3.32 -4.83
C SER A 145 -18.73 -2.52 -4.55
N LEU A 146 -17.69 -2.79 -5.32
CA LEU A 146 -16.41 -2.08 -5.32
C LEU A 146 -16.38 -1.15 -6.53
N THR A 147 -16.41 0.16 -6.33
CA THR A 147 -16.49 1.13 -7.43
C THR A 147 -15.20 1.93 -7.53
N CYS A 148 -14.59 1.90 -8.71
CA CYS A 148 -13.45 2.75 -9.03
C CYS A 148 -13.94 4.13 -9.47
N GLU A 149 -13.37 5.18 -8.91
CA GLU A 149 -13.65 6.58 -9.23
C GLU A 149 -12.33 7.30 -9.56
N GLY A 150 -12.40 8.32 -10.40
CA GLY A 150 -11.22 9.07 -10.85
C GLY A 150 -11.41 9.64 -12.25
N ASN A 151 -10.32 10.16 -12.81
CA ASN A 151 -10.34 10.86 -14.10
C ASN A 151 -10.34 9.93 -15.33
N PHE A 152 -10.49 8.62 -15.12
CA PHE A 152 -10.26 7.61 -16.15
C PHE A 152 -11.51 6.76 -16.40
N THR A 153 -11.61 6.20 -17.60
CA THR A 153 -12.78 5.42 -18.04
C THR A 153 -12.57 3.92 -17.95
N GLU A 154 -11.33 3.46 -18.02
CA GLU A 154 -10.98 2.04 -18.00
C GLU A 154 -10.40 1.65 -16.65
N TRP A 155 -11.01 0.60 -16.06
CA TRP A 155 -10.71 0.17 -14.71
C TRP A 155 -10.61 -1.35 -14.62
N ARG A 156 -9.67 -1.82 -13.81
CA ARG A 156 -9.58 -3.20 -13.36
C ARG A 156 -9.52 -3.23 -11.84
N VAL A 157 -10.44 -3.96 -11.22
CA VAL A 157 -10.37 -4.23 -9.78
C VAL A 157 -9.50 -5.45 -9.54
N ARG A 158 -8.45 -5.28 -8.73
CA ARG A 158 -7.50 -6.30 -8.32
C ARG A 158 -7.78 -6.76 -6.91
N LYS A 159 -7.37 -7.99 -6.63
CA LYS A 159 -7.48 -8.63 -5.33
C LYS A 159 -6.20 -9.38 -5.02
N PHE A 160 -5.67 -9.13 -3.83
CA PHE A 160 -4.62 -9.91 -3.20
C PHE A 160 -5.21 -10.71 -2.04
N SER A 161 -5.36 -12.03 -2.23
CA SER A 161 -5.95 -12.91 -1.22
C SER A 161 -4.96 -13.26 -0.11
N GLU A 162 -5.47 -13.72 1.03
CA GLU A 162 -4.65 -14.13 2.20
C GLU A 162 -3.64 -15.24 1.87
N ASP A 163 -3.92 -16.09 0.88
CA ASP A 163 -3.01 -17.13 0.39
C ASP A 163 -1.89 -16.58 -0.52
N GLY A 164 -1.78 -15.26 -0.66
CA GLY A 164 -0.72 -14.57 -1.41
C GLY A 164 -0.92 -14.56 -2.92
N ARG A 165 -2.15 -14.82 -3.40
CA ARG A 165 -2.47 -14.86 -4.84
C ARG A 165 -3.06 -13.54 -5.31
N LEU A 166 -2.62 -13.13 -6.50
CA LEU A 166 -3.13 -11.96 -7.19
C LEU A 166 -4.18 -12.39 -8.21
N SER A 167 -5.33 -11.72 -8.22
CA SER A 167 -6.45 -12.05 -9.11
C SER A 167 -7.28 -10.83 -9.47
N ASP A 168 -8.03 -10.93 -10.57
CA ASP A 168 -8.95 -9.89 -11.04
C ASP A 168 -10.37 -10.15 -10.56
N CYS A 169 -11.12 -9.07 -10.35
CA CYS A 169 -12.57 -9.18 -10.21
C CYS A 169 -13.20 -9.61 -11.53
N ARG A 170 -14.01 -10.67 -11.48
CA ARG A 170 -14.65 -11.25 -12.66
C ARG A 170 -15.94 -10.55 -13.10
N ARG A 171 -16.65 -9.90 -12.17
CA ARG A 171 -18.01 -9.35 -12.38
C ARG A 171 -17.97 -7.83 -12.45
N MET A 172 -17.29 -7.31 -13.45
CA MET A 172 -17.22 -5.88 -13.74
C MET A 172 -18.47 -5.39 -14.47
N THR A 173 -18.93 -4.19 -14.15
CA THR A 173 -19.99 -3.45 -14.84
C THR A 173 -19.60 -1.97 -14.84
N GLY A 174 -19.03 -1.49 -15.94
CA GLY A 174 -18.35 -0.19 -15.97
C GLY A 174 -17.16 -0.18 -15.02
N SER A 175 -17.10 0.79 -14.12
CA SER A 175 -16.07 0.89 -13.07
C SER A 175 -16.40 0.13 -11.78
N THR A 176 -17.53 -0.57 -11.73
CA THR A 176 -17.98 -1.30 -10.52
C THR A 176 -17.77 -2.80 -10.65
N CYS A 177 -17.10 -3.39 -9.67
CA CYS A 177 -17.00 -4.83 -9.44
C CYS A 177 -18.04 -5.29 -8.42
N ASN A 178 -18.86 -6.27 -8.78
CA ASN A 178 -19.87 -6.83 -7.87
C ASN A 178 -19.43 -8.20 -7.33
N ILE A 179 -19.39 -8.33 -6.01
CA ILE A 179 -18.94 -9.53 -5.28
C ILE A 179 -20.09 -10.07 -4.44
N TYR A 180 -20.32 -11.37 -4.54
CA TYR A 180 -21.10 -12.11 -3.56
C TYR A 180 -20.11 -12.80 -2.65
N THR A 181 -19.96 -12.28 -1.44
CA THR A 181 -18.83 -12.62 -0.57
C THR A 181 -18.81 -14.09 -0.20
N SER A 182 -17.63 -14.68 -0.23
CA SER A 182 -17.31 -16.01 0.27
C SER A 182 -16.02 -15.95 1.07
N LYS A 183 -15.66 -17.01 1.80
CA LYS A 183 -14.38 -17.05 2.53
C LYS A 183 -13.18 -16.66 1.67
N SER A 184 -13.16 -17.10 0.41
CA SER A 184 -12.08 -16.80 -0.52
C SER A 184 -12.00 -15.32 -0.90
N ASP A 185 -13.04 -14.52 -0.63
CA ASP A 185 -13.10 -13.07 -0.89
C ASP A 185 -12.50 -12.20 0.22
N THR A 186 -11.89 -12.82 1.23
CA THR A 186 -11.03 -12.10 2.17
C THR A 186 -9.72 -11.73 1.48
N GLY A 187 -9.33 -10.45 1.58
CA GLY A 187 -8.10 -9.95 0.97
C GLY A 187 -8.10 -8.43 0.74
N VAL A 188 -7.02 -7.95 0.15
CA VAL A 188 -6.83 -6.54 -0.18
C VAL A 188 -7.28 -6.25 -1.61
N TYR A 189 -8.09 -5.21 -1.78
CA TYR A 189 -8.65 -4.78 -3.04
C TYR A 189 -8.19 -3.37 -3.40
N TRP A 190 -7.93 -3.14 -4.68
CA TRP A 190 -7.63 -1.81 -5.25
C TRP A 190 -8.01 -1.77 -6.73
N CYS A 191 -8.03 -0.59 -7.31
CA CYS A 191 -8.25 -0.36 -8.74
C CYS A 191 -6.93 -0.05 -9.45
N GLU A 192 -6.79 -0.59 -10.66
CA GLU A 192 -5.79 -0.22 -11.65
C GLU A 192 -6.50 0.55 -12.77
N SER A 193 -6.01 1.73 -13.14
CA SER A 193 -6.53 2.53 -14.26
C SER A 193 -5.80 2.20 -15.57
N GLY A 194 -6.46 2.47 -16.71
CA GLY A 194 -5.84 2.39 -18.04
C GLY A 194 -4.63 3.33 -18.25
N SER A 195 -4.46 4.32 -17.39
CA SER A 195 -3.32 5.25 -17.39
C SER A 195 -2.14 4.81 -16.53
N GLY A 196 -2.22 3.63 -15.89
CA GLY A 196 -1.15 3.11 -15.05
C GLY A 196 -1.17 3.61 -13.59
N GLU A 197 -2.31 4.11 -13.12
CA GLU A 197 -2.49 4.56 -11.73
C GLU A 197 -3.10 3.46 -10.86
N PHE A 198 -2.78 3.50 -9.57
CA PHE A 198 -3.40 2.66 -8.54
C PHE A 198 -4.27 3.51 -7.61
N SER A 199 -5.46 3.02 -7.26
CA SER A 199 -6.31 3.68 -6.27
C SER A 199 -5.86 3.45 -4.82
N SER A 200 -6.58 4.05 -3.88
CA SER A 200 -6.63 3.57 -2.50
C SER A 200 -6.97 2.08 -2.44
N ALA A 201 -6.48 1.41 -1.40
CA ALA A 201 -6.65 -0.01 -1.17
C ALA A 201 -7.48 -0.27 0.10
N VAL A 202 -8.26 -1.34 0.08
CA VAL A 202 -9.17 -1.73 1.17
C VAL A 202 -8.95 -3.19 1.53
N ASN A 203 -8.80 -3.48 2.82
CA ASN A 203 -8.70 -4.85 3.31
C ASN A 203 -10.08 -5.38 3.71
N ILE A 204 -10.69 -6.22 2.87
CA ILE A 204 -12.01 -6.80 3.11
C ILE A 204 -11.86 -8.14 3.84
N THR A 205 -12.66 -8.33 4.89
CA THR A 205 -12.75 -9.59 5.64
C THR A 205 -14.15 -10.17 5.60
N VAL A 206 -14.24 -11.49 5.37
CA VAL A 206 -15.53 -12.18 5.28
C VAL A 206 -15.74 -13.09 6.50
N GLN A 207 -16.76 -12.76 7.30
CA GLN A 207 -17.21 -13.55 8.42
C GLN A 207 -17.99 -14.78 7.93
N ASN A 208 -17.47 -15.97 8.28
CA ASN A 208 -18.05 -17.26 7.90
C ASN A 208 -18.84 -17.91 9.05
N ASP A 209 -18.65 -17.45 10.29
CA ASP A 209 -19.49 -17.88 11.41
C ASP A 209 -20.84 -17.16 11.33
N GLY A 210 -21.92 -17.90 11.05
CA GLY A 210 -23.27 -17.35 10.95
C GLY A 210 -23.79 -16.73 12.25
N ASN A 211 -23.18 -17.05 13.39
CA ASN A 211 -23.49 -16.49 14.71
C ASN A 211 -22.41 -15.52 15.21
N GLY A 212 -21.33 -15.34 14.46
CA GLY A 212 -20.24 -14.43 14.81
C GLY A 212 -20.57 -12.98 14.46
N PRO A 213 -20.11 -12.00 15.24
CA PRO A 213 -20.29 -10.60 14.89
C PRO A 213 -19.32 -10.15 13.79
N ILE A 214 -19.66 -9.04 13.15
CA ILE A 214 -18.73 -8.20 12.38
C ILE A 214 -18.62 -6.83 13.06
N LEU A 215 -17.46 -6.20 12.89
CA LEU A 215 -17.29 -4.78 13.18
C LEU A 215 -17.62 -3.97 11.93
N VAL A 216 -18.60 -3.09 12.03
CA VAL A 216 -18.88 -2.04 11.05
C VAL A 216 -17.93 -0.88 11.36
N SER A 217 -16.84 -0.82 10.61
CA SER A 217 -15.88 0.28 10.64
C SER A 217 -15.77 0.92 9.25
N PRO A 218 -15.52 2.24 9.16
CA PRO A 218 -15.40 2.93 7.88
C PRO A 218 -14.28 2.34 7.03
N VAL A 219 -14.44 2.43 5.71
CA VAL A 219 -13.48 1.91 4.74
C VAL A 219 -12.27 2.82 4.58
N HIS A 220 -12.48 4.14 4.70
CA HIS A 220 -11.45 5.15 4.51
C HIS A 220 -10.99 5.77 5.83
N PRO A 221 -9.77 6.34 5.87
CA PRO A 221 -9.27 7.07 7.02
C PRO A 221 -10.22 8.18 7.46
N VAL A 222 -10.39 8.33 8.77
CA VAL A 222 -11.26 9.35 9.36
C VAL A 222 -10.46 10.61 9.63
N THR A 223 -11.01 11.77 9.25
CA THR A 223 -10.35 13.07 9.49
C THR A 223 -10.36 13.43 10.98
N GLU A 224 -9.26 13.97 11.50
CA GLU A 224 -9.22 14.53 12.85
C GLU A 224 -10.32 15.58 13.09
N GLY A 225 -10.93 15.53 14.27
CA GLY A 225 -12.06 16.36 14.67
C GLY A 225 -13.42 15.90 14.15
N ALA A 226 -13.47 14.98 13.17
CA ALA A 226 -14.72 14.39 12.70
C ALA A 226 -15.30 13.41 13.73
N SER A 227 -16.59 13.10 13.60
CA SER A 227 -17.23 12.05 14.38
C SER A 227 -17.32 10.75 13.59
N VAL A 228 -17.03 9.62 14.23
CA VAL A 228 -17.23 8.28 13.67
C VAL A 228 -18.07 7.43 14.63
N SER A 229 -18.88 6.54 14.06
CA SER A 229 -19.61 5.52 14.81
C SER A 229 -19.17 4.15 14.32
N LEU A 230 -18.61 3.36 15.23
CA LEU A 230 -18.34 1.96 15.02
C LEU A 230 -19.51 1.16 15.58
N SER A 231 -19.97 0.13 14.88
CA SER A 231 -21.04 -0.72 15.41
C SER A 231 -20.70 -2.19 15.30
N CYS A 232 -21.19 -2.97 16.25
CA CYS A 232 -21.13 -4.41 16.18
C CYS A 232 -22.41 -4.89 15.49
N SER A 233 -22.30 -5.80 14.54
CA SER A 233 -23.47 -6.29 13.79
C SER A 233 -23.49 -7.81 13.73
N LEU A 234 -24.69 -8.37 13.74
CA LEU A 234 -24.98 -9.80 13.56
C LEU A 234 -25.84 -9.98 12.33
N ARG A 235 -25.76 -11.15 11.70
CA ARG A 235 -26.50 -11.41 10.45
C ARG A 235 -28.02 -11.49 10.64
N THR A 236 -28.46 -12.18 11.68
CA THR A 236 -29.87 -12.62 11.82
C THR A 236 -30.59 -12.02 13.02
N GLN A 237 -29.87 -11.38 13.94
CA GLN A 237 -30.41 -10.93 15.22
C GLN A 237 -30.08 -9.46 15.46
N LYS A 238 -31.04 -8.72 16.01
CA LYS A 238 -30.74 -7.43 16.61
C LYS A 238 -29.92 -7.67 17.86
N ILE A 239 -28.84 -6.93 18.03
CA ILE A 239 -28.06 -6.98 19.27
C ILE A 239 -28.92 -6.40 20.40
N LEU A 240 -29.12 -7.18 21.46
CA LEU A 240 -29.99 -6.81 22.58
C LEU A 240 -29.22 -6.43 23.86
N SER A 241 -27.98 -6.90 24.03
CA SER A 241 -27.06 -6.57 25.15
C SER A 241 -25.72 -7.30 24.97
N ASN A 242 -24.75 -7.10 25.89
CA ASN A 242 -23.47 -7.81 25.97
C ASN A 242 -22.54 -7.61 24.75
N VAL A 243 -22.37 -6.36 24.34
CA VAL A 243 -21.35 -5.99 23.34
C VAL A 243 -20.18 -5.30 24.02
N PHE A 244 -18.99 -5.79 23.70
CA PHE A 244 -17.73 -5.22 24.15
C PHE A 244 -16.95 -4.72 22.95
N PHE A 245 -16.42 -3.49 23.04
CA PHE A 245 -15.51 -2.94 22.05
C PHE A 245 -14.09 -2.91 22.59
N TYR A 246 -13.14 -3.30 21.74
CA TYR A 246 -11.72 -3.30 22.05
C TYR A 246 -10.97 -2.37 21.11
N HIS A 247 -10.00 -1.63 21.63
CA HIS A 247 -9.00 -0.86 20.89
C HIS A 247 -7.61 -1.33 21.29
N ASN A 248 -6.81 -1.78 20.32
CA ASN A 248 -5.50 -2.41 20.54
C ASN A 248 -5.55 -3.49 21.63
N ASP A 249 -6.55 -4.37 21.53
CA ASP A 249 -6.88 -5.46 22.47
C ASP A 249 -7.23 -5.03 23.91
N LYS A 250 -7.42 -3.74 24.16
CA LYS A 250 -7.92 -3.21 25.44
C LYS A 250 -9.41 -2.91 25.36
N LEU A 251 -10.16 -3.35 26.36
CA LEU A 251 -11.60 -3.06 26.46
C LEU A 251 -11.82 -1.54 26.66
N ILE A 252 -12.58 -0.92 25.78
CA ILE A 252 -12.85 0.53 25.81
C ILE A 252 -14.31 0.88 26.12
N GLN A 253 -15.27 0.01 25.76
CA GLN A 253 -16.68 0.28 26.04
C GLN A 253 -17.48 -1.02 26.19
N ASN A 254 -18.45 -1.00 27.10
CA ASN A 254 -19.52 -1.98 27.23
C ASN A 254 -20.84 -1.22 27.08
N ASP A 255 -21.45 -1.29 25.89
CA ASP A 255 -22.68 -0.57 25.57
C ASP A 255 -23.76 -1.54 25.09
N PRO A 256 -24.93 -1.59 25.74
CA PRO A 256 -26.03 -2.44 25.30
C PRO A 256 -26.59 -2.06 23.91
N ARG A 257 -26.30 -0.85 23.40
CA ARG A 257 -26.72 -0.37 22.07
C ARG A 257 -25.91 -0.97 20.93
N GLY A 258 -24.75 -1.57 21.22
CA GLY A 258 -23.87 -2.15 20.19
C GLY A 258 -23.20 -1.11 19.28
N GLU A 259 -23.11 0.14 19.72
CA GLU A 259 -22.46 1.25 19.01
C GLU A 259 -21.41 1.92 19.91
N LEU A 260 -20.28 2.27 19.31
CA LEU A 260 -19.19 3.05 19.88
C LEU A 260 -19.06 4.33 19.08
N LYS A 261 -19.39 5.47 19.69
CA LYS A 261 -19.36 6.77 19.05
C LYS A 261 -18.16 7.59 19.52
N ILE A 262 -17.26 7.91 18.61
CA ILE A 262 -16.14 8.81 18.84
C ILE A 262 -16.53 10.15 18.24
N SER A 263 -16.82 11.14 19.07
CA SER A 263 -17.42 12.40 18.61
C SER A 263 -16.40 13.38 18.01
N ALA A 264 -15.14 13.30 18.45
CA ALA A 264 -14.04 14.12 17.96
C ALA A 264 -12.79 13.23 17.84
N VAL A 265 -12.57 12.69 16.64
CA VAL A 265 -11.46 11.79 16.34
C VAL A 265 -10.11 12.50 16.47
N SER A 266 -9.14 11.82 17.04
CA SER A 266 -7.78 12.29 17.26
C SER A 266 -6.78 11.20 16.86
N LYS A 267 -5.50 11.54 16.72
CA LYS A 267 -4.48 10.52 16.40
C LYS A 267 -4.41 9.36 17.38
N SER A 268 -4.79 9.54 18.65
CA SER A 268 -4.83 8.44 19.63
C SER A 268 -5.94 7.42 19.38
N ASP A 269 -6.95 7.77 18.58
CA ASP A 269 -8.03 6.86 18.17
C ASP A 269 -7.59 5.96 16.99
N GLU A 270 -6.40 6.17 16.42
CA GLU A 270 -5.87 5.26 15.41
C GLU A 270 -5.50 3.90 16.04
N GLY A 271 -5.83 2.81 15.35
CA GLY A 271 -5.41 1.47 15.77
C GLY A 271 -6.37 0.35 15.39
N PHE A 272 -6.15 -0.82 15.99
CA PHE A 272 -6.98 -2.00 15.75
C PHE A 272 -8.23 -1.99 16.64
N TYR A 273 -9.40 -2.07 16.01
CA TYR A 273 -10.69 -2.23 16.67
C TYR A 273 -11.27 -3.62 16.41
N LYS A 274 -11.97 -4.16 17.40
CA LYS A 274 -12.83 -5.35 17.26
C LYS A 274 -14.01 -5.25 18.22
N CYS A 275 -15.10 -5.92 17.91
CA CYS A 275 -16.21 -6.09 18.84
C CYS A 275 -16.38 -7.55 19.24
N GLN A 276 -16.97 -7.77 20.40
CA GLN A 276 -17.31 -9.09 20.91
C GLN A 276 -18.77 -9.12 21.31
N TYR A 277 -19.47 -10.18 20.91
CA TYR A 277 -20.84 -10.45 21.31
C TYR A 277 -20.94 -11.89 21.83
N SER A 278 -21.47 -12.04 23.06
CA SER A 278 -21.73 -13.35 23.68
C SER A 278 -20.54 -14.32 23.62
N GLY A 279 -19.33 -13.82 23.87
CA GLY A 279 -18.10 -14.63 23.86
C GLY A 279 -17.43 -14.79 22.49
N ARG A 280 -18.04 -14.35 21.38
CA ARG A 280 -17.47 -14.42 20.02
C ARG A 280 -16.94 -13.05 19.59
N GLU A 281 -15.73 -13.02 19.06
CA GLU A 281 -15.09 -11.79 18.58
C GLU A 281 -15.23 -11.64 17.06
N SER A 282 -15.32 -10.39 16.58
CA SER A 282 -15.16 -10.05 15.17
C SER A 282 -13.68 -10.12 14.77
N ALA A 283 -13.40 -10.10 13.48
CA ALA A 283 -12.05 -9.81 13.01
C ALA A 283 -11.58 -8.43 13.51
N GLN A 284 -10.27 -8.24 13.63
CA GLN A 284 -9.70 -6.91 13.89
C GLN A 284 -9.76 -6.06 12.60
N SER A 285 -10.06 -4.77 12.77
CA SER A 285 -10.06 -3.77 11.70
C SER A 285 -9.18 -2.59 12.10
N TRP A 286 -8.29 -2.15 11.22
CA TRP A 286 -7.48 -0.96 11.48
C TRP A 286 -8.28 0.29 11.10
N MET A 287 -8.54 1.17 12.07
CA MET A 287 -9.11 2.48 11.80
C MET A 287 -7.96 3.50 11.72
N SER A 288 -7.73 4.05 10.53
CA SER A 288 -6.70 5.07 10.29
C SER A 288 -7.26 6.47 10.54
N VAL A 289 -6.42 7.37 11.03
CA VAL A 289 -6.76 8.78 11.27
C VAL A 289 -5.89 9.67 10.39
N LYS A 290 -6.54 10.43 9.51
CA LYS A 290 -5.89 11.43 8.66
C LYS A 290 -5.93 12.80 9.37
N GLY A 291 -4.79 13.49 9.41
CA GLY A 291 -4.74 14.86 9.91
C GLY A 291 -5.69 15.76 9.14
N ALA A 292 -6.25 16.77 9.80
CA ALA A 292 -7.05 17.79 9.10
C ALA A 292 -6.16 18.45 8.03
N ASP A 293 -6.56 18.35 6.76
CA ASP A 293 -5.79 18.91 5.65
C ASP A 293 -5.55 20.39 5.93
N SER A 294 -4.30 20.75 6.23
CA SER A 294 -3.84 22.13 6.34
C SER A 294 -3.64 22.74 4.96
N SER A 295 -4.50 22.40 3.98
CA SER A 295 -4.53 23.04 2.68
C SER A 295 -4.97 24.48 2.89
N SER A 296 -3.99 25.38 2.97
CA SER A 296 -4.09 26.79 3.34
C SER A 296 -4.43 27.05 4.82
N SER A 297 -3.55 26.65 5.74
CA SER A 297 -3.50 27.39 6.99
C SER A 297 -3.24 28.87 6.65
N PRO A 298 -4.12 29.83 7.05
CA PRO A 298 -3.97 31.24 6.71
C PRO A 298 -2.64 31.82 7.21
N VAL A 299 -1.95 31.11 8.11
CA VAL A 299 -0.60 31.43 8.59
C VAL A 299 0.39 31.63 7.45
N TRP A 300 0.45 30.75 6.44
CA TRP A 300 1.40 30.91 5.33
C TRP A 300 1.06 32.09 4.41
N LEU A 301 -0.24 32.36 4.21
CA LEU A 301 -0.70 33.55 3.49
C LEU A 301 -0.40 34.84 4.26
N ILE A 302 -0.59 34.82 5.59
CA ILE A 302 -0.28 35.93 6.50
C ILE A 302 1.24 36.18 6.53
N VAL A 303 2.06 35.15 6.62
CA VAL A 303 3.53 35.26 6.59
C VAL A 303 4.00 35.83 5.25
N GLY A 304 3.45 35.35 4.12
CA GLY A 304 3.74 35.90 2.79
C GLY A 304 3.36 37.37 2.66
N LEU A 305 2.18 37.77 3.14
CA LEU A 305 1.72 39.18 3.15
C LEU A 305 2.60 40.08 4.02
N VAL A 306 2.94 39.64 5.23
CA VAL A 306 3.77 40.41 6.17
C VAL A 306 5.19 40.58 5.62
N CYS A 307 5.79 39.52 5.09
CA CYS A 307 7.10 39.61 4.44
C CYS A 307 7.09 40.52 3.21
N GLY A 308 6.06 40.42 2.37
CA GLY A 308 5.89 41.28 1.19
C GLY A 308 5.75 42.76 1.55
N VAL A 309 4.88 43.11 2.51
CA VAL A 309 4.69 44.48 2.97
C VAL A 309 5.97 45.03 3.61
N SER A 310 6.68 44.22 4.39
CA SER A 310 7.96 44.61 5.02
C SER A 310 9.02 44.96 3.97
N LEU A 311 9.14 44.15 2.92
CA LEU A 311 10.07 44.40 1.82
C LEU A 311 9.72 45.68 1.06
N ILE A 312 8.44 45.95 0.81
CA ILE A 312 7.99 47.17 0.14
C ILE A 312 8.33 48.41 0.98
N ILE A 313 8.10 48.36 2.30
CA ILE A 313 8.43 49.48 3.21
C ILE A 313 9.94 49.73 3.20
N ILE A 314 10.76 48.69 3.28
CA ILE A 314 12.22 48.82 3.21
C ILE A 314 12.65 49.46 1.89
N LEU A 315 12.05 49.04 0.78
CA LEU A 315 12.37 49.56 -0.55
C LEU A 315 11.98 51.03 -0.69
N LEU A 316 10.81 51.43 -0.17
CA LEU A 316 10.38 52.82 -0.12
C LEU A 316 11.29 53.68 0.78
N LEU A 317 11.76 53.16 1.92
CA LEU A 317 12.71 53.86 2.79
C LEU A 317 14.08 54.04 2.12
N LEU A 318 14.55 53.03 1.38
CA LEU A 318 15.79 53.12 0.60
C LEU A 318 15.66 54.17 -0.52
N LEU A 319 14.56 54.16 -1.27
CA LEU A 319 14.28 55.16 -2.32
C LEU A 319 14.15 56.58 -1.74
N TYR A 320 13.56 56.73 -0.56
CA TYR A 320 13.48 58.02 0.12
C TYR A 320 14.86 58.55 0.52
N ARG A 321 15.72 57.68 1.09
CA ARG A 321 17.10 58.05 1.45
C ARG A 321 17.96 58.39 0.22
N CYS A 322 17.77 57.70 -0.90
CA CYS A 322 18.45 58.02 -2.16
C CYS A 322 18.03 59.36 -2.78
N ARG A 323 16.81 59.86 -2.50
CA ARG A 323 16.36 61.19 -2.98
C ARG A 323 16.85 62.35 -2.11
N GLN A 324 17.32 62.08 -0.88
CA GLN A 324 17.81 63.10 0.06
C GLN A 324 19.34 63.23 0.07
N SER A 325 20.05 62.37 -0.65
CA SER A 325 21.50 62.47 -0.89
C SER A 325 21.77 63.08 -2.26
#